data_AF-A0A979FTV2-F1
#
_entry.id   AF-A0A979FTV2-F1
#
_cell.length_a   1.000
_cell.length_b   1.000
_cell.length_c   1.000
_cell.angle_alpha   90.00
_cell.angle_beta   90.00
_cell.angle_gamma   90.00
#
_symmetry.space_group_name_H-M   'P 1'
#
loop_
_entity.id
_entity.type
_entity.pdbx_description
1 polymer ?
#
loop_
_entity_poly.entity_id
_entity_poly.type
_entity_poly.pdbx_seq_one_letter_code
_entity_poly.pdbx_strand_id
1 'polypeptide(L)'
;MKRALMFLIAAATVASSAAGASLCRGALFLARQKILYSDDANKCARQDKTYASNFLASNGKCNNYESLTGYDAATCDPIHFNYSKCMLQPAKLLKPDNTFDYVAFETISLKNQCSTDTNFAKAYPNCKNSTMKYLNCVAREAQHMNGKHYFV
;
A
#
# COMPACT_ATOMS: atom_id res chain seq x y z
N MET A 1 -24.81 40.57 39.98
CA MET A 1 -23.80 40.23 38.95
C MET A 1 -23.53 38.74 39.01
N LYS A 2 -23.95 37.97 38.00
CA LYS A 2 -23.76 36.52 37.95
C LYS A 2 -22.32 36.21 37.54
N ARG A 3 -21.48 35.77 38.49
CA ARG A 3 -20.15 35.21 38.19
C ARG A 3 -20.34 33.84 37.55
N ALA A 4 -20.24 33.78 36.23
CA ALA A 4 -20.16 32.53 35.48
C ALA A 4 -18.79 31.90 35.76
N LEU A 5 -18.79 30.84 36.57
CA LEU A 5 -17.62 29.98 36.76
C LEU A 5 -17.48 29.14 35.49
N MET A 6 -16.53 29.52 34.62
CA MET A 6 -16.18 28.73 33.44
C MET A 6 -15.62 27.38 33.88
N PHE A 7 -16.33 26.30 33.58
CA PHE A 7 -15.80 24.95 33.67
C PHE A 7 -14.78 24.76 32.53
N LEU A 8 -13.49 24.75 32.87
CA LEU A 8 -12.42 24.28 32.00
C LEU A 8 -12.59 22.78 31.80
N ILE A 9 -13.22 22.38 30.70
CA ILE A 9 -13.23 20.99 30.24
C ILE A 9 -11.86 20.75 29.60
N ALA A 10 -10.92 20.27 30.40
CA ALA A 10 -9.72 19.64 29.88
C ALA A 10 -10.17 18.40 29.09
N ALA A 11 -10.11 18.49 27.76
CA ALA A 11 -10.25 17.33 26.90
C ALA A 11 -9.05 16.40 27.17
N ALA A 12 -9.20 15.49 28.13
CA ALA A 12 -8.34 14.34 28.23
C ALA A 12 -8.59 13.51 26.96
N THR A 13 -7.70 13.63 25.98
CA THR A 13 -7.59 12.63 24.94
C THR A 13 -7.16 11.33 25.62
N VAL A 14 -8.14 10.50 25.96
CA VAL A 14 -7.93 9.08 26.17
C VAL A 14 -7.28 8.57 24.88
N ALA A 15 -5.95 8.42 24.93
CA ALA A 15 -5.24 7.53 24.03
C ALA A 15 -5.74 6.12 24.37
N SER A 16 -6.90 5.75 23.84
CA SER A 16 -7.37 4.38 23.86
C SER A 16 -6.39 3.59 23.01
N SER A 17 -5.40 2.99 23.68
CA SER A 17 -4.67 1.84 23.18
C SER A 17 -5.62 0.64 23.12
N ALA A 18 -6.63 0.73 22.27
CA ALA A 18 -7.31 -0.44 21.77
C ALA A 18 -6.45 -0.96 20.62
N ALA A 19 -5.76 -2.07 20.85
CA ALA A 19 -5.10 -2.87 19.82
C ALA A 19 -6.14 -3.53 18.87
N GLY A 20 -7.12 -2.75 18.40
CA GLY A 20 -7.90 -3.08 17.22
C GLY A 20 -6.99 -2.94 16.01
N ALA A 21 -7.12 -3.84 15.05
CA ALA A 21 -6.39 -3.74 13.78
C ALA A 21 -6.47 -2.30 13.27
N SER A 22 -5.30 -1.68 13.02
CA SER A 22 -5.27 -0.29 12.54
C SER A 22 -6.21 -0.13 11.35
N LEU A 23 -7.07 0.89 11.39
CA LEU A 23 -7.95 1.23 10.25
C LEU A 23 -7.13 1.38 8.97
N CYS A 24 -5.92 1.92 9.08
CA CYS A 24 -4.98 2.00 7.98
C CYS A 24 -4.57 0.63 7.46
N ARG A 25 -4.23 -0.33 8.34
CA ARG A 25 -3.90 -1.70 7.94
C ARG A 25 -5.04 -2.38 7.18
N GLY A 26 -6.28 -2.20 7.63
CA GLY A 26 -7.47 -2.69 6.91
C GLY A 26 -7.64 -2.01 5.55
N ALA A 27 -7.49 -0.69 5.49
CA ALA A 27 -7.56 0.09 4.26
C ALA A 27 -6.53 -0.36 3.22
N LEU A 28 -5.30 -0.58 3.64
CA LEU A 28 -4.20 -1.06 2.80
C LEU A 28 -4.47 -2.46 2.23
N PHE A 29 -4.95 -3.38 3.07
CA PHE A 29 -5.32 -4.72 2.60
C PHE A 29 -6.43 -4.67 1.55
N LEU A 30 -7.48 -3.87 1.78
CA LEU A 30 -8.59 -3.71 0.85
C LEU A 30 -8.17 -3.01 -0.45
N ALA A 31 -7.34 -1.97 -0.36
CA ALA A 31 -6.78 -1.28 -1.52
C ALA A 31 -5.97 -2.26 -2.39
N ARG A 32 -5.08 -3.06 -1.77
CA ARG A 32 -4.32 -4.12 -2.43
C ARG A 32 -5.22 -5.08 -3.19
N GLN A 33 -6.25 -5.63 -2.52
CA GLN A 33 -7.16 -6.58 -3.17
C GLN A 33 -7.90 -5.95 -4.35
N LYS A 34 -8.42 -4.72 -4.19
CA LYS A 34 -9.16 -4.05 -5.25
C LYS A 34 -8.32 -3.78 -6.50
N ILE A 35 -7.05 -3.42 -6.32
CA ILE A 35 -6.14 -3.17 -7.43
C ILE A 35 -5.81 -4.49 -8.14
N LEU A 36 -5.34 -5.50 -7.40
CA LEU A 36 -4.89 -6.78 -7.99
C LEU A 36 -6.00 -7.58 -8.66
N TYR A 37 -7.20 -7.55 -8.09
CA TYR A 37 -8.33 -8.35 -8.57
C TYR A 37 -9.29 -7.54 -9.45
N SER A 38 -8.88 -6.35 -9.90
CA SER A 38 -9.65 -5.55 -10.86
C SER A 38 -9.69 -6.20 -12.24
N ASP A 39 -10.73 -5.90 -13.01
CA ASP A 39 -10.83 -6.32 -14.42
C ASP A 39 -9.66 -5.79 -15.26
N ASP A 40 -9.18 -4.58 -14.94
CA ASP A 40 -8.01 -3.98 -15.57
C ASP A 40 -6.74 -4.79 -15.26
N ALA A 41 -6.51 -5.18 -14.00
CA ALA A 41 -5.39 -6.04 -13.66
C ALA A 41 -5.45 -7.38 -14.40
N ASN A 42 -6.63 -8.01 -14.48
CA ASN A 42 -6.83 -9.24 -15.25
C ASN A 42 -6.55 -9.04 -16.76
N LYS A 43 -6.99 -7.92 -17.33
CA LYS A 43 -6.74 -7.56 -18.72
C LYS A 43 -5.24 -7.33 -18.97
N CYS A 44 -4.58 -6.58 -18.10
CA CYS A 44 -3.14 -6.32 -18.16
C CYS A 44 -2.32 -7.60 -18.08
N ALA A 45 -2.67 -8.53 -17.18
CA ALA A 45 -2.00 -9.83 -17.09
C ALA A 45 -2.13 -10.66 -18.38
N ARG A 46 -3.28 -10.59 -19.06
CA ARG A 46 -3.50 -11.29 -20.34
C ARG A 46 -2.77 -10.63 -21.52
N GLN A 47 -2.66 -9.30 -21.51
CA GLN A 47 -2.01 -8.54 -22.57
C GLN A 47 -0.49 -8.59 -22.48
N ASP A 48 0.04 -8.61 -21.26
CA ASP A 48 1.48 -8.69 -21.00
C ASP A 48 1.96 -10.15 -21.05
N LYS A 49 2.16 -10.65 -22.27
CA LYS A 49 2.67 -12.01 -22.51
C LYS A 49 4.03 -12.25 -21.85
N THR A 50 4.85 -11.21 -21.71
CA THR A 50 6.17 -11.26 -21.06
C THR A 50 6.02 -11.40 -19.55
N TYR A 51 5.07 -10.67 -18.94
CA TYR A 51 4.69 -10.88 -17.56
C TYR A 51 4.20 -12.31 -17.34
N ALA A 52 3.25 -12.78 -18.14
CA ALA A 52 2.70 -14.13 -18.02
C ALA A 52 3.77 -15.22 -18.15
N SER A 53 4.67 -15.14 -19.15
CA SER A 53 5.73 -16.13 -19.34
C SER A 53 6.77 -16.10 -18.23
N ASN A 54 7.23 -14.90 -17.85
CA ASN A 54 8.33 -14.76 -16.90
C ASN A 54 7.88 -14.97 -15.46
N PHE A 55 6.65 -14.59 -15.13
CA PHE A 55 6.07 -14.86 -13.82
C PHE A 55 5.92 -16.36 -13.58
N LEU A 56 5.42 -17.12 -14.56
CA LEU A 56 5.35 -18.59 -14.50
C LEU A 56 6.74 -19.24 -14.45
N ALA A 57 7.68 -18.73 -15.25
CA ALA A 57 9.06 -19.22 -15.28
C ALA A 57 9.87 -18.85 -14.01
N SER A 58 9.35 -17.98 -13.14
CA SER A 58 10.04 -17.56 -11.92
C SER A 58 10.14 -18.66 -10.86
N ASN A 59 9.53 -19.83 -11.07
CA ASN A 59 9.54 -20.98 -10.15
C ASN A 59 9.17 -20.58 -8.70
N GLY A 60 8.20 -19.68 -8.55
CA GLY A 60 7.71 -19.24 -7.24
C GLY A 60 8.46 -18.06 -6.61
N LYS A 61 9.59 -17.63 -7.19
CA LYS A 61 10.38 -16.48 -6.68
C LYS A 61 9.57 -15.18 -6.62
N CYS A 62 8.58 -15.03 -7.50
CA CYS A 62 7.74 -13.84 -7.58
C CYS A 62 6.36 -14.00 -6.93
N ASN A 63 6.07 -15.17 -6.34
CA ASN A 63 4.74 -15.48 -5.80
C ASN A 63 4.59 -15.10 -4.33
N ASN A 64 5.72 -15.02 -3.59
CA ASN A 64 5.69 -14.86 -2.14
C ASN A 64 5.91 -13.40 -1.71
N TYR A 65 4.90 -12.55 -1.96
CA TYR A 65 4.92 -11.14 -1.54
C TYR A 65 4.86 -10.93 -0.03
N GLU A 66 4.64 -11.97 0.77
CA GLU A 66 4.48 -11.84 2.22
C GLU A 66 5.77 -12.18 2.99
N SER A 67 6.74 -12.79 2.30
CA SER A 67 8.06 -13.11 2.86
C SER A 67 9.16 -12.20 2.32
N LEU A 68 9.87 -11.52 3.22
CA LEU A 68 11.06 -10.71 2.89
C LEU A 68 12.20 -11.55 2.29
N THR A 69 12.27 -12.83 2.63
CA THR A 69 13.30 -13.76 2.14
C THR A 69 12.80 -14.63 0.98
N GLY A 70 11.49 -14.71 0.77
CA GLY A 70 10.87 -15.51 -0.29
C GLY A 70 10.67 -14.75 -1.61
N TYR A 71 10.74 -13.42 -1.60
CA TYR A 71 10.60 -12.58 -2.80
C TYR A 71 11.96 -12.14 -3.34
N ASP A 72 12.32 -12.58 -4.54
CA ASP A 72 13.53 -12.13 -5.24
C ASP A 72 13.26 -10.79 -5.95
N ALA A 73 13.51 -9.69 -5.24
CA ALA A 73 13.30 -8.33 -5.75
C ALA A 73 14.01 -8.08 -7.09
N ALA A 74 15.26 -8.51 -7.22
CA ALA A 74 16.07 -8.22 -8.41
C ALA A 74 15.51 -8.91 -9.66
N THR A 75 15.01 -10.14 -9.50
CA THR A 75 14.37 -10.90 -10.58
C THR A 75 12.94 -10.43 -10.85
N CYS A 76 12.16 -10.18 -9.79
CA CYS A 76 10.71 -10.02 -9.91
C CYS A 76 10.28 -8.60 -10.21
N ASP A 77 10.93 -7.57 -9.64
CA ASP A 77 10.48 -6.20 -9.82
C ASP A 77 10.43 -5.74 -11.29
N PRO A 78 11.41 -6.07 -12.17
CA PRO A 78 11.31 -5.77 -13.59
C PRO A 78 10.16 -6.50 -14.29
N ILE A 79 9.84 -7.73 -13.86
CA ILE A 79 8.71 -8.52 -14.39
C ILE A 79 7.39 -7.81 -14.08
N HIS A 80 7.22 -7.31 -12.86
CA HIS A 80 6.00 -6.62 -12.46
C HIS A 80 5.85 -5.23 -13.06
N PHE A 81 6.90 -4.56 -13.51
CA PHE A 81 6.83 -3.14 -13.86
C PHE A 81 5.76 -2.79 -14.91
N ASN A 82 5.76 -3.49 -16.06
CA ASN A 82 4.81 -3.21 -17.14
C ASN A 82 3.37 -3.59 -16.78
N TYR A 83 3.20 -4.75 -16.13
CA TYR A 83 1.94 -5.18 -15.55
C TYR A 83 1.38 -4.15 -14.55
N SER A 84 2.21 -3.72 -13.60
CA SER A 84 1.87 -2.73 -12.57
C SER A 84 1.50 -1.39 -13.18
N LYS A 85 2.29 -0.92 -14.14
CA LYS A 85 1.99 0.30 -14.88
C LYS A 85 0.63 0.22 -15.56
N CYS A 86 0.37 -0.89 -16.25
CA CYS A 86 -0.88 -1.12 -16.96
C CYS A 86 -2.09 -1.12 -16.01
N MET A 87 -2.00 -1.75 -14.82
CA MET A 87 -3.13 -1.80 -13.88
C MET A 87 -3.35 -0.48 -13.12
N LEU A 88 -2.29 0.27 -12.83
CA LEU A 88 -2.38 1.50 -12.04
C LEU A 88 -2.87 2.70 -12.84
N GLN A 89 -2.64 2.68 -14.16
CA GLN A 89 -3.07 3.75 -15.06
C GLN A 89 -4.61 3.94 -15.09
N PRO A 90 -5.44 2.91 -15.34
CA PRO A 90 -6.90 3.04 -15.29
C PRO A 90 -7.43 3.27 -13.86
N ALA A 91 -6.70 2.81 -12.83
CA ALA A 91 -7.00 3.11 -11.44
C ALA A 91 -6.74 4.59 -11.05
N LYS A 92 -6.17 5.40 -11.96
CA LYS A 92 -5.78 6.80 -11.74
C LYS A 92 -4.77 6.95 -10.60
N LEU A 93 -3.87 5.97 -10.46
CA LEU A 93 -2.83 5.92 -9.44
C LEU A 93 -1.44 6.25 -9.99
N LEU A 94 -1.37 6.73 -11.23
CA LEU A 94 -0.16 7.22 -11.87
C LEU A 94 -0.28 8.70 -12.21
N LYS A 95 0.82 9.41 -12.05
CA LYS A 95 1.01 10.78 -12.54
C LYS A 95 1.23 10.79 -14.07
N PRO A 96 1.18 11.96 -14.74
CA PRO A 96 1.45 12.07 -16.17
C PRO A 96 2.83 11.54 -16.62
N ASP A 97 3.83 11.55 -15.72
CA ASP A 97 5.17 11.01 -15.96
C ASP A 97 5.28 9.49 -15.71
N ASN A 98 4.14 8.81 -15.47
CA ASN A 98 4.04 7.40 -15.11
C ASN A 98 4.67 7.01 -13.76
N THR A 99 4.94 7.97 -12.88
CA THR A 99 5.31 7.68 -11.49
C THR A 99 4.07 7.45 -10.64
N PHE A 100 4.21 6.70 -9.54
CA PHE A 100 3.10 6.44 -8.63
C PHE A 100 2.59 7.74 -7.98
N ASP A 101 1.28 7.95 -8.05
CA ASP A 101 0.62 9.08 -7.41
C ASP A 101 0.15 8.67 -6.01
N TYR A 102 0.99 8.96 -5.02
CA TYR A 102 0.68 8.69 -3.63
C TYR A 102 -0.54 9.47 -3.12
N VAL A 103 -0.71 10.72 -3.53
CA VAL A 103 -1.83 11.54 -3.06
C VAL A 103 -3.14 10.95 -3.60
N ALA A 104 -3.13 10.50 -4.85
CA ALA A 104 -4.23 9.76 -5.43
C ALA A 104 -4.45 8.42 -4.70
N PHE A 105 -3.40 7.67 -4.38
CA PHE A 105 -3.52 6.41 -3.63
C PHE A 105 -4.14 6.61 -2.24
N GLU A 106 -3.67 7.59 -1.48
CA GLU A 106 -4.19 7.92 -0.16
C GLU A 106 -5.67 8.34 -0.22
N THR A 107 -6.03 9.14 -1.22
CA THR A 107 -7.39 9.68 -1.38
C THR A 107 -8.36 8.65 -1.96
N ILE A 108 -7.99 7.97 -3.04
CA ILE A 108 -8.85 7.08 -3.83
C ILE A 108 -8.88 5.69 -3.21
N SER A 109 -7.71 5.12 -2.93
CA SER A 109 -7.59 3.72 -2.49
C SER A 109 -7.75 3.58 -0.98
N LEU A 110 -7.06 4.41 -0.21
CA LEU A 110 -7.09 4.35 1.26
C LEU A 110 -8.21 5.19 1.88
N LYS A 111 -8.87 6.06 1.10
CA LYS A 111 -9.93 6.96 1.57
C LYS A 111 -9.50 7.78 2.81
N ASN A 112 -8.23 8.19 2.83
CA ASN A 112 -7.58 8.93 3.92
C ASN A 112 -7.57 8.21 5.29
N GLN A 113 -7.85 6.90 5.34
CA GLN A 113 -7.88 6.12 6.58
C GLN A 113 -6.50 5.91 7.22
N CYS A 114 -5.43 6.28 6.50
CA CYS A 114 -4.05 6.22 6.96
C CYS A 114 -3.46 7.58 7.36
N SER A 115 -4.15 8.69 7.10
CA SER A 115 -3.61 10.05 7.23
C SER A 115 -3.15 10.41 8.65
N THR A 116 -3.73 9.78 9.68
CA THR A 116 -3.40 10.00 11.10
C THR A 116 -2.63 8.83 11.72
N ASP A 117 -2.36 7.76 10.97
CA ASP A 117 -1.63 6.61 11.49
C ASP A 117 -0.12 6.93 11.53
N THR A 118 0.36 7.24 12.73
CA THR A 118 1.75 7.66 12.97
C THR A 118 2.77 6.61 12.55
N ASN A 119 2.43 5.34 12.63
CA ASN A 119 3.35 4.27 12.30
C ASN A 119 3.32 4.01 10.77
N PHE A 120 2.20 4.24 10.09
CA PHE A 120 2.15 4.30 8.62
C PHE A 120 3.01 5.46 8.10
N ALA A 121 2.85 6.66 8.69
CA ALA A 121 3.66 7.82 8.35
C ALA A 121 5.18 7.57 8.52
N LYS A 122 5.58 6.75 9.51
CA LYS A 122 6.97 6.33 9.72
C LYS A 122 7.46 5.31 8.69
N ALA A 123 6.63 4.31 8.35
CA ALA A 123 7.02 3.23 7.45
C ALA A 123 6.99 3.65 5.96
N TYR A 124 6.07 4.54 5.61
CA TYR A 124 5.75 4.88 4.24
C TYR A 124 6.92 5.44 3.43
N PRO A 125 7.76 6.39 3.91
CA PRO A 125 8.87 6.92 3.12
C PRO A 125 9.87 5.85 2.65
N ASN A 126 10.17 4.88 3.52
CA ASN A 126 11.05 3.76 3.18
C ASN A 126 10.41 2.84 2.15
N CYS A 127 9.11 2.57 2.31
CA CYS A 127 8.36 1.82 1.33
C CYS A 127 8.35 2.52 -0.02
N LYS A 128 7.99 3.82 -0.07
CA LYS A 128 7.97 4.59 -1.30
C LYS A 128 9.28 4.47 -2.09
N ASN A 129 10.41 4.58 -1.42
CA ASN A 129 11.72 4.50 -2.07
C ASN A 129 12.06 3.10 -2.59
N SER A 130 11.67 2.03 -1.89
CA SER A 130 11.99 0.66 -2.29
C SER A 130 11.02 0.06 -3.30
N THR A 131 9.76 0.50 -3.34
CA THR A 131 8.68 -0.17 -4.08
C THR A 131 8.21 0.62 -5.30
N MET A 132 8.19 1.95 -5.21
CA MET A 132 7.61 2.80 -6.25
C MET A 132 8.51 2.96 -7.45
N LYS A 133 9.81 2.62 -7.35
CA LYS A 133 10.72 2.50 -8.51
C LYS A 133 10.17 1.54 -9.55
N TYR A 134 9.49 0.48 -9.12
CA TYR A 134 8.96 -0.56 -10.00
C TYR A 134 7.44 -0.58 -10.05
N LEU A 135 6.80 0.47 -9.53
CA LEU A 135 5.34 0.56 -9.37
C LEU A 135 4.76 -0.66 -8.65
N ASN A 136 5.58 -1.33 -7.83
CA ASN A 136 5.23 -2.55 -7.12
C ASN A 136 4.63 -2.19 -5.75
N CYS A 137 3.70 -1.22 -5.77
CA CYS A 137 3.05 -0.69 -4.56
C CYS A 137 2.37 -1.81 -3.76
N VAL A 138 1.88 -2.83 -4.47
CA VAL A 138 1.11 -3.91 -3.87
C VAL A 138 1.95 -4.96 -3.12
N ALA A 139 3.15 -5.29 -3.61
CA ALA A 139 3.95 -6.36 -3.04
C ALA A 139 4.62 -5.97 -1.74
N ARG A 140 5.16 -4.74 -1.69
CA ARG A 140 6.18 -4.39 -0.70
C ARG A 140 5.72 -3.39 0.35
N GLU A 141 4.58 -2.72 0.15
CA GLU A 141 3.89 -1.97 1.21
C GLU A 141 3.56 -2.90 2.39
N ALA A 142 2.98 -4.07 2.11
CA ALA A 142 2.71 -5.09 3.13
C ALA A 142 3.99 -5.55 3.85
N GLN A 143 5.09 -5.75 3.12
CA GLN A 143 6.36 -6.22 3.68
C GLN A 143 7.06 -5.18 4.57
N HIS A 144 7.08 -3.91 4.16
CA HIS A 144 7.74 -2.85 4.93
C HIS A 144 6.94 -2.47 6.18
N MET A 145 5.62 -2.66 6.16
CA MET A 145 4.78 -2.54 7.35
C MET A 145 4.86 -3.76 8.29
N ASN A 146 5.25 -4.94 7.78
CA ASN A 146 5.57 -6.12 8.59
C ASN A 146 6.95 -6.03 9.27
N GLY A 147 7.84 -5.16 8.78
CA GLY A 147 9.26 -5.16 9.11
C GLY A 147 9.67 -4.57 10.46
N LYS A 148 8.75 -4.00 11.25
CA LYS A 148 8.91 -3.63 12.67
C LYS A 148 7.60 -3.03 13.21
N HIS A 149 6.93 -3.76 14.11
CA HIS A 149 5.79 -3.34 14.94
C HIS A 149 4.42 -3.12 14.27
N TYR A 150 3.76 -4.16 13.73
CA TYR A 150 2.30 -4.10 13.46
C TYR A 150 1.55 -5.42 13.42
N PHE A 151 2.18 -6.49 13.88
CA PHE A 151 1.53 -7.78 14.06
C PHE A 151 1.89 -8.24 15.47
N VAL A 152 0.92 -8.00 16.36
CA VAL A 152 0.96 -8.05 17.83
C VAL A 152 1.61 -6.84 18.48
#